data_AF-A0AAC9RRX5-F1
#
_entry.id   AF-A0AAC9RRX5-F1
#
_cell.length_a   1.000
_cell.length_b   1.000
_cell.length_c   1.000
_cell.angle_alpha   90.00
_cell.angle_beta   90.00
_cell.angle_gamma   90.00
#
_symmetry.space_group_name_H-M   'P 1'
#
loop_
_entity.id
_entity.type
_entity.pdbx_description
1 polymer ?
#
loop_
_entity_poly.entity_id
_entity_poly.type
_entity_poly.pdbx_seq_one_letter_code
_entity_poly.pdbx_strand_id
1 'polypeptide(L)'
;MNKITVNLDQFLNISLEECLNYTPYSQIESIVKSNTESIVKSIKTIKYKNLPDNEKLLVFLKSILLKITIHRNWIDMRDTYDLDQQYLYTVIKRYLYINYPELLDK
;
A
#
# COMPACT_ATOMS: atom_id res chain seq x y z
N MET A 1 -7.00 15.19 12.64
CA MET A 1 -6.34 13.98 12.13
C MET A 1 -7.39 13.09 11.48
N ASN A 2 -7.45 13.07 10.14
CA ASN A 2 -8.14 11.98 9.46
C ASN A 2 -7.39 10.69 9.80
N LYS A 3 -8.02 9.83 10.59
CA LYS A 3 -7.42 8.57 11.05
C LYS A 3 -7.32 7.65 9.83
N ILE A 4 -6.10 7.31 9.42
CA ILE A 4 -5.91 6.22 8.47
C ILE A 4 -6.36 4.95 9.15
N THR A 5 -7.27 4.24 8.49
CA THR A 5 -7.83 2.98 8.93
C THR A 5 -7.40 1.89 7.97
N VAL A 6 -7.45 0.65 8.42
CA VAL A 6 -7.21 -0.52 7.56
C VAL A 6 -8.57 -0.95 7.02
N ASN A 7 -8.83 -0.67 5.75
CA ASN A 7 -10.06 -1.06 5.06
C ASN A 7 -9.70 -1.83 3.78
N LEU A 8 -9.83 -3.15 3.85
CA LEU A 8 -9.46 -4.04 2.76
C LEU A 8 -10.40 -3.87 1.55
N ASP A 9 -11.70 -3.70 1.79
CA ASP A 9 -12.69 -3.57 0.72
C ASP A 9 -12.47 -2.28 -0.07
N GLN A 10 -12.22 -1.17 0.63
CA GLN A 10 -11.86 0.10 -0.03
C GLN A 10 -10.58 -0.05 -0.86
N PHE A 11 -9.57 -0.74 -0.34
CA PHE A 11 -8.33 -0.99 -1.07
C PHE A 11 -8.55 -1.86 -2.32
N LEU A 12 -9.38 -2.89 -2.22
CA LEU A 12 -9.71 -3.77 -3.34
C LEU A 12 -10.60 -3.10 -4.39
N ASN A 13 -11.48 -2.19 -3.99
CA ASN A 13 -12.39 -1.49 -4.90
C ASN A 13 -11.71 -0.45 -5.81
N ILE A 14 -10.50 0.01 -5.50
CA ILE A 14 -9.74 0.91 -6.40
C ILE A 14 -9.35 0.13 -7.65
N SER A 15 -9.72 0.58 -8.83
CA SER A 15 -9.42 -0.17 -10.06
C SER A 15 -7.91 -0.23 -10.31
N LEU A 16 -7.43 -1.33 -10.90
CA LEU A 16 -6.01 -1.43 -11.29
C LEU A 16 -5.65 -0.38 -12.35
N GLU A 17 -6.59 -0.07 -13.25
CA GLU A 17 -6.44 0.99 -14.26
C GLU A 17 -6.20 2.36 -13.61
N GLU A 18 -6.99 2.72 -12.59
CA GLU A 18 -6.78 3.94 -11.80
C GLU A 18 -5.37 3.94 -11.18
N CYS A 19 -4.95 2.83 -10.59
CA CYS A 19 -3.63 2.71 -9.97
C CYS A 19 -2.48 2.91 -10.96
N LEU A 20 -2.57 2.36 -12.17
CA LEU A 20 -1.51 2.42 -13.18
C LEU A 20 -1.41 3.77 -13.86
N ASN A 21 -2.54 4.47 -14.03
CA ASN A 21 -2.61 5.79 -14.64
C ASN A 21 -2.38 6.93 -13.64
N TYR A 22 -2.36 6.64 -12.34
CA TYR A 22 -2.12 7.64 -11.31
C TYR A 22 -0.65 8.09 -11.26
N THR A 23 -0.40 9.40 -11.21
CA THR A 23 0.94 9.99 -11.05
C THR A 23 1.18 10.40 -9.58
N PRO A 24 1.93 9.63 -8.78
CA PRO A 24 2.19 9.95 -7.40
C PRO A 24 3.24 11.05 -7.24
N TYR A 25 3.24 11.70 -6.08
CA TYR A 25 4.36 12.56 -5.70
C TYR A 25 5.61 11.72 -5.43
N SER A 26 6.74 12.07 -6.06
CA SER A 26 8.00 11.31 -6.02
C SER A 26 8.50 10.97 -4.61
N GLN A 27 8.31 11.90 -3.67
CA GLN A 27 8.70 11.72 -2.27
C GLN A 27 7.89 10.63 -1.55
N ILE A 28 6.59 10.52 -1.87
CA ILE A 28 5.73 9.44 -1.36
C ILE A 28 5.95 8.16 -2.15
N GLU A 29 6.10 8.27 -3.46
CA GLU A 29 6.36 7.15 -4.36
C GLU A 29 7.58 6.33 -3.92
N SER A 30 8.70 7.01 -3.65
CA SER A 30 9.93 6.36 -3.21
C SER A 30 9.77 5.58 -1.90
N ILE A 31 9.06 6.14 -0.92
CA ILE A 31 8.84 5.47 0.36
C ILE A 31 7.85 4.31 0.22
N VAL A 32 6.79 4.45 -0.59
CA VAL A 32 5.82 3.37 -0.82
C VAL A 32 6.51 2.22 -1.54
N LYS A 33 7.28 2.50 -2.59
CA LYS A 33 8.02 1.50 -3.36
C LYS A 33 8.96 0.68 -2.48
N SER A 34 9.86 1.34 -1.75
CA SER A 34 10.85 0.66 -0.90
C SER A 34 10.21 -0.19 0.19
N ASN A 35 9.15 0.32 0.85
CA ASN A 35 8.44 -0.43 1.87
C ASN A 35 7.63 -1.58 1.29
N THR A 36 7.03 -1.42 0.11
CA THR A 36 6.33 -2.49 -0.60
C THR A 36 7.28 -3.65 -0.91
N GLU A 37 8.43 -3.37 -1.52
CA GLU A 37 9.44 -4.38 -1.83
C GLU A 37 9.89 -5.14 -0.57
N SER A 38 10.14 -4.41 0.53
CA SER A 38 10.54 -4.99 1.81
C SER A 38 9.47 -5.91 2.41
N ILE A 39 8.21 -5.47 2.42
CA ILE A 39 7.10 -6.23 3.02
C ILE A 39 6.74 -7.43 2.14
N VAL A 40 6.73 -7.29 0.81
CA VAL A 40 6.49 -8.40 -0.12
C VAL A 40 7.55 -9.50 0.08
N LYS A 41 8.83 -9.14 0.20
CA LYS A 41 9.89 -10.10 0.52
C LYS A 41 9.61 -10.86 1.82
N SER A 42 9.14 -10.16 2.85
CA SER A 42 8.73 -10.78 4.13
C SER A 42 7.55 -11.73 3.97
N ILE A 43 6.51 -11.33 3.24
CA ILE A 43 5.30 -12.15 3.00
C ILE A 43 5.60 -13.39 2.17
N LYS A 44 6.58 -13.34 1.27
CA LYS A 44 7.02 -14.52 0.48
C LYS A 44 7.81 -15.54 1.32
N THR A 45 8.14 -15.26 2.58
CA THR A 45 8.86 -16.20 3.45
C THR A 45 7.97 -17.36 3.91
N ILE A 46 8.61 -18.46 4.34
CA ILE A 46 7.93 -19.68 4.86
C ILE A 46 6.93 -19.34 5.96
N LYS A 47 7.22 -18.32 6.78
CA LYS A 47 6.35 -17.86 7.88
C LYS A 47 4.92 -17.55 7.42
N TYR A 48 4.74 -17.01 6.22
CA TYR A 48 3.44 -16.57 5.70
C TYR A 48 2.94 -17.42 4.53
N LYS A 49 3.72 -18.42 4.10
CA LYS A 49 3.42 -19.27 2.94
C LYS A 49 2.03 -19.90 3.00
N ASN A 50 1.64 -20.37 4.19
CA ASN A 50 0.39 -21.10 4.41
C ASN A 50 -0.81 -20.19 4.72
N LEU A 51 -0.62 -18.88 4.80
CA LEU A 51 -1.75 -17.98 5.03
C LEU A 51 -2.62 -17.88 3.77
N PRO A 52 -3.95 -17.79 3.92
CA PRO A 52 -4.83 -17.39 2.84
C PRO A 52 -4.43 -16.03 2.26
N ASP A 53 -4.66 -15.82 0.97
CA ASP A 53 -4.21 -14.58 0.30
C ASP A 53 -4.90 -13.33 0.86
N ASN A 54 -6.16 -13.41 1.27
CA ASN A 54 -6.84 -12.30 1.96
C ASN A 54 -6.16 -11.94 3.29
N GLU A 55 -5.64 -12.93 4.02
CA GLU A 55 -4.89 -12.68 5.25
C GLU A 55 -3.51 -12.11 4.96
N LYS A 56 -2.81 -12.63 3.94
CA LYS A 56 -1.54 -12.05 3.47
C LYS A 56 -1.73 -10.59 3.04
N LEU A 57 -2.80 -10.29 2.33
CA LEU A 57 -3.14 -8.95 1.88
C LEU A 57 -3.48 -8.03 3.04
N LEU A 58 -4.21 -8.52 4.05
CA LEU A 58 -4.48 -7.76 5.26
C LEU A 58 -3.20 -7.48 6.06
N VAL A 59 -2.31 -8.47 6.18
CA VAL A 59 -0.99 -8.31 6.83
C VAL A 59 -0.14 -7.31 6.05
N PHE A 60 -0.11 -7.41 4.72
CA PHE A 60 0.56 -6.44 3.85
C PHE A 60 0.06 -5.03 4.12
N LEU A 61 -1.25 -4.82 4.02
CA LEU A 61 -1.89 -3.51 4.13
C LEU A 61 -1.65 -2.89 5.51
N LYS A 62 -1.81 -3.67 6.59
CA LYS A 62 -1.47 -3.23 7.96
C LYS A 62 -0.01 -2.80 8.07
N SER A 63 0.91 -3.61 7.54
CA SER A 63 2.35 -3.37 7.65
C SER A 63 2.77 -2.11 6.90
N ILE A 64 2.27 -1.93 5.68
CA ILE A 64 2.66 -0.80 4.83
C ILE A 64 2.06 0.51 5.33
N LEU A 65 0.80 0.51 5.77
CA LEU A 65 0.18 1.70 6.35
C LEU A 65 0.89 2.10 7.64
N LEU A 66 1.26 1.16 8.51
CA LEU A 66 2.03 1.49 9.71
C LEU A 66 3.37 2.16 9.37
N LYS A 67 4.09 1.63 8.36
CA LYS A 67 5.40 2.18 7.97
C LYS A 67 5.31 3.55 7.28
N ILE A 68 4.30 3.77 6.44
CA ILE A 68 4.17 5.03 5.69
C ILE A 68 3.61 6.12 6.59
N THR A 69 2.59 5.82 7.41
CA THR A 69 1.87 6.87 8.14
C THR A 69 2.66 7.53 9.26
N ILE A 70 3.72 6.88 9.73
CA ILE A 70 4.69 7.45 10.68
C ILE A 70 5.86 8.16 9.99
N HIS A 71 5.98 8.04 8.66
CA HIS A 71 7.09 8.61 7.92
C HIS A 71 6.92 10.13 7.78
N ARG A 72 7.99 10.90 8.04
CA ARG A 72 7.94 12.36 8.00
C ARG A 72 7.46 12.92 6.67
N ASN A 73 7.98 12.41 5.54
CA ASN A 73 7.51 12.81 4.20
C ASN A 73 6.00 12.63 4.02
N TRP A 74 5.40 11.55 4.57
CA TRP A 74 3.95 11.39 4.49
C TRP A 74 3.25 12.46 5.32
N ILE A 75 3.68 12.69 6.56
CA ILE A 75 3.06 13.68 7.45
C ILE A 75 3.11 15.07 6.82
N ASP A 76 4.27 15.50 6.34
CA ASP A 76 4.48 16.83 5.76
C ASP A 76 3.67 17.00 4.47
N MET A 77 3.67 16.00 3.58
CA MET A 77 2.95 16.08 2.30
C MET A 77 1.45 15.94 2.44
N ARG A 78 0.96 15.11 3.38
CA ARG A 78 -0.45 14.93 3.64
C ARG A 78 -1.12 16.27 3.93
N ASP A 79 -0.52 17.05 4.82
CA ASP A 79 -1.09 18.33 5.25
C ASP A 79 -0.88 19.42 4.19
N THR A 80 0.22 19.37 3.44
CA THR A 80 0.54 20.36 2.39
C THR A 80 -0.36 20.22 1.15
N TYR A 81 -0.64 18.99 0.73
CA TYR A 81 -1.33 18.68 -0.53
C TYR A 81 -2.71 18.04 -0.32
N ASP A 82 -3.22 18.04 0.92
CA ASP A 82 -4.50 17.42 1.30
C ASP A 82 -4.61 15.95 0.85
N LEU A 83 -3.53 15.19 1.03
CA LEU A 83 -3.50 13.78 0.61
C LEU A 83 -4.32 12.94 1.57
N ASP A 84 -5.13 12.05 1.02
CA ASP A 84 -6.05 11.22 1.80
C ASP A 84 -5.69 9.72 1.76
N GLN A 85 -6.56 8.91 2.33
CA GLN A 85 -6.40 7.45 2.32
C GLN A 85 -6.53 6.86 0.91
N GLN A 86 -7.38 7.43 0.06
CA GLN A 86 -7.57 6.96 -1.32
C GLN A 86 -6.29 7.16 -2.13
N TYR A 87 -5.66 8.34 -2.02
CA TYR A 87 -4.33 8.59 -2.57
C TYR A 87 -3.36 7.50 -2.15
N LEU A 88 -3.24 7.27 -0.84
CA LEU A 88 -2.25 6.34 -0.31
C LEU A 88 -2.51 4.89 -0.79
N TYR A 89 -3.77 4.47 -0.79
CA TYR A 89 -4.16 3.14 -1.26
C TYR A 89 -3.89 2.95 -2.75
N THR A 90 -4.12 3.97 -3.57
CA THR A 90 -3.86 3.94 -5.02
C THR A 90 -2.37 3.69 -5.30
N VAL A 91 -1.49 4.43 -4.62
CA VAL A 91 -0.04 4.26 -4.79
C VAL A 91 0.43 2.91 -4.24
N ILE A 92 -0.08 2.47 -3.09
CA ILE A 92 0.25 1.16 -2.52
C ILE A 92 -0.18 0.03 -3.45
N LYS A 93 -1.40 0.06 -4.00
CA LYS A 93 -1.92 -0.99 -4.87
C LYS A 93 -1.14 -1.09 -6.17
N ARG A 94 -0.75 0.04 -6.77
CA ARG A 94 0.16 0.09 -7.91
C ARG A 94 1.46 -0.69 -7.64
N TYR A 95 2.11 -0.42 -6.51
CA TYR A 95 3.37 -1.09 -6.19
C TYR A 95 3.21 -2.54 -5.75
N LEU A 96 2.09 -2.87 -5.10
CA LEU A 96 1.78 -4.26 -4.80
C LEU A 96 1.62 -5.06 -6.10
N TYR A 97 0.89 -4.54 -7.08
CA TYR A 97 0.73 -5.18 -8.39
C TYR A 97 2.08 -5.41 -9.09
N ILE A 98 2.98 -4.41 -9.08
CA ILE A 98 4.31 -4.54 -9.69
C ILE A 98 5.16 -5.63 -9.00
N ASN A 99 5.04 -5.82 -7.69
CA ASN A 99 5.93 -6.69 -6.91
C ASN A 99 5.35 -8.08 -6.60
N TYR A 100 4.02 -8.18 -6.54
CA TYR A 100 3.30 -9.39 -6.16
C TYR A 100 1.86 -9.40 -6.74
N PRO A 101 1.71 -9.45 -8.07
CA PRO A 101 0.41 -9.36 -8.74
C PRO A 101 -0.56 -10.48 -8.32
N GLU A 102 -0.04 -11.69 -8.04
CA GLU A 102 -0.85 -12.86 -7.66
C GLU A 102 -1.61 -12.66 -6.34
N LEU A 103 -1.26 -11.63 -5.55
CA LEU A 103 -1.97 -11.28 -4.32
C LEU A 103 -3.22 -10.42 -4.57
N LEU A 104 -3.38 -9.90 -5.79
CA LEU A 104 -4.49 -9.04 -6.22
C LEU A 104 -5.44 -9.73 -7.21
N ASP A 105 -4.98 -10.75 -7.92
CA ASP A 105 -5.77 -11.49 -8.92
C ASP A 105 -6.64 -12.56 -8.24
N LYS A 106 -7.86 -12.19 -7.81
CA LYS A 106 -8.95 -13.13 -7.46
C LYS A 106 -10.32 -12.63 -7.88
#